data_AF-A0A822CXS3-F1
#
_entry.id   AF-A0A822CXS3-F1
#
_cell.length_a   1.000
_cell.length_b   1.000
_cell.length_c   1.000
_cell.angle_alpha   90.00
_cell.angle_beta   90.00
_cell.angle_gamma   90.00
#
_symmetry.space_group_name_H-M   'P 1'
#
loop_
_entity.id
_entity.type
_entity.pdbx_description
1 polymer ?
#
loop_
_entity_poly.entity_id
_entity_poly.type
_entity_poly.pdbx_seq_one_letter_code
_entity_poly.pdbx_strand_id
1 'polypeptide(L)'
;YLNELLIHLLSLPCLSSIAIDCIDNVENKNDIYRQIFRLPVLKYCKISLNKPFNLILLLIATTEFSPIGYLVITNLLRFNELNDLLSYVAELHRLSIHLSNKSSEKYDEQYSIHFNHLTHVFFFNIKRTVSVLNNDRKFFTCLV
;
A
#
# COMPACT_ATOMS: atom_id res chain seq x y z
N TYR A 1 -21.91 6.72 -3.15
CA TYR A 1 -21.13 7.78 -3.82
C TYR A 1 -19.71 7.39 -4.21
N LEU A 2 -18.73 7.26 -3.28
CA LEU A 2 -17.34 6.97 -3.67
C LEU A 2 -17.19 5.65 -4.45
N ASN A 3 -17.87 4.58 -4.02
CA ASN A 3 -17.88 3.31 -4.76
C ASN A 3 -18.49 3.44 -6.16
N GLU A 4 -19.57 4.20 -6.32
CA GLU A 4 -20.19 4.41 -7.64
C GLU A 4 -19.25 5.18 -8.56
N LEU A 5 -18.55 6.20 -8.04
CA LEU A 5 -17.53 6.93 -8.79
C LEU A 5 -16.41 5.99 -9.27
N LEU A 6 -15.91 5.11 -8.41
CA LEU A 6 -14.82 4.17 -8.75
C LEU A 6 -15.21 3.20 -9.87
N ILE A 7 -16.47 2.76 -9.93
CA ILE A 7 -16.98 1.95 -11.05
C ILE A 7 -16.84 2.70 -12.37
N HIS A 8 -17.13 4.00 -12.38
CA HIS A 8 -16.96 4.82 -13.58
C HIS A 8 -15.49 5.10 -13.91
N LEU A 9 -14.58 5.09 -12.93
CA LEU A 9 -13.16 5.27 -13.21
C LEU A 9 -12.56 4.07 -13.97
N LEU A 10 -13.11 2.86 -13.80
CA LEU A 10 -12.66 1.68 -14.52
C LEU A 10 -12.83 1.81 -16.04
N SER A 11 -13.77 2.64 -16.51
CA SER A 11 -13.98 2.88 -17.93
C SER A 11 -13.10 4.01 -18.51
N LEU A 12 -12.21 4.61 -17.70
CA LEU A 12 -11.28 5.65 -18.15
C LEU A 12 -9.93 5.04 -18.53
N PRO A 13 -9.67 4.76 -19.83
CA PRO A 13 -8.48 4.02 -20.26
C PRO A 13 -7.16 4.76 -20.05
N CYS A 14 -7.22 6.07 -19.77
CA CYS A 14 -6.05 6.93 -19.60
C CYS A 14 -5.84 7.39 -18.15
N LEU A 15 -6.61 6.88 -17.18
CA LEU A 15 -6.53 7.30 -15.79
C LEU A 15 -5.27 6.73 -15.12
N SER A 16 -4.16 7.46 -15.25
CA SER A 16 -2.85 7.05 -14.74
C SER A 16 -2.54 7.54 -13.32
N SER A 17 -3.37 8.41 -12.75
CA SER A 17 -3.16 9.00 -11.44
C SER A 17 -4.48 9.16 -10.69
N ILE A 18 -4.50 8.74 -9.43
CA ILE A 18 -5.62 8.97 -8.51
C ILE A 18 -5.11 9.46 -7.15
N ALA A 19 -5.82 10.44 -6.60
CA ALA A 19 -5.63 10.92 -5.25
C ALA A 19 -6.99 11.02 -4.56
N ILE A 20 -7.17 10.26 -3.49
CA ILE A 20 -8.40 10.24 -2.69
C ILE A 20 -8.02 10.62 -1.27
N ASP A 21 -8.63 11.70 -0.78
CA ASP A 21 -8.56 12.10 0.62
C ASP A 21 -9.98 12.14 1.18
N CYS A 22 -10.30 11.15 2.02
CA CYS A 22 -11.62 10.99 2.59
C CYS A 22 -11.55 11.12 4.11
N ILE A 23 -12.15 12.21 4.60
CA ILE A 23 -12.20 12.55 6.02
C ILE A 23 -13.33 11.75 6.71
N ASP A 24 -14.41 11.48 5.97
CA ASP A 24 -15.62 10.81 6.47
C ASP A 24 -15.46 9.31 6.60
N ASN A 25 -16.30 8.69 7.46
CA ASN A 25 -16.27 7.25 7.70
C ASN A 25 -16.67 6.47 6.46
N VAL A 26 -15.71 5.80 5.85
CA VAL A 26 -15.93 5.00 4.65
C VAL A 26 -16.22 3.55 5.01
N GLU A 27 -17.42 3.11 4.67
CA GLU A 27 -17.81 1.70 4.69
C GLU A 27 -17.16 0.94 3.51
N ASN A 28 -16.89 -0.34 3.67
CA ASN A 28 -16.39 -1.23 2.61
C ASN A 28 -15.09 -0.77 1.91
N LYS A 29 -14.13 -0.25 2.67
CA LYS A 29 -12.84 0.23 2.13
C LYS A 29 -12.08 -0.80 1.30
N ASN A 30 -12.21 -2.08 1.64
CA ASN A 30 -11.52 -3.14 0.92
C ASN A 30 -12.00 -3.20 -0.53
N ASP A 31 -13.29 -2.94 -0.77
CA ASP A 31 -13.83 -2.83 -2.12
C ASP A 31 -13.29 -1.61 -2.85
N ILE A 32 -13.06 -0.50 -2.14
CA ILE A 32 -12.45 0.73 -2.69
C ILE A 32 -11.01 0.46 -3.11
N TYR A 33 -10.19 -0.08 -2.21
CA TYR A 33 -8.81 -0.43 -2.54
C TYR A 33 -8.77 -1.43 -3.70
N ARG A 34 -9.64 -2.47 -3.68
CA ARG A 34 -9.72 -3.45 -4.77
C ARG A 34 -10.05 -2.80 -6.11
N GLN A 35 -11.01 -1.89 -6.16
CA GLN A 35 -11.39 -1.20 -7.40
C GLN A 35 -10.25 -0.32 -7.92
N ILE A 36 -9.59 0.43 -7.03
CA ILE A 36 -8.49 1.31 -7.42
C ILE A 36 -7.30 0.50 -7.97
N PHE A 37 -6.94 -0.59 -7.30
CA PHE A 37 -5.79 -1.40 -7.68
C PHE A 37 -6.03 -2.20 -8.97
N ARG A 38 -7.29 -2.34 -9.41
CA ARG A 38 -7.69 -2.92 -10.71
C ARG A 38 -7.64 -1.93 -11.87
N LEU A 39 -7.31 -0.65 -11.63
CA LEU A 39 -7.23 0.32 -12.72
C LEU A 39 -6.01 0.00 -13.61
N PRO A 40 -6.22 -0.29 -14.92
CA PRO A 40 -5.25 -0.99 -15.75
C PRO A 40 -4.02 -0.16 -16.14
N VAL A 41 -4.09 1.18 -16.00
CA VAL A 41 -2.99 2.09 -16.33
C VAL A 41 -2.56 2.97 -15.16
N LEU A 42 -3.06 2.68 -13.95
CA LEU A 42 -2.82 3.52 -12.78
C LEU A 42 -1.36 3.41 -12.32
N LYS A 43 -0.59 4.49 -12.54
CA LYS A 43 0.82 4.57 -12.14
C LYS A 43 1.02 5.27 -10.80
N TYR A 44 0.17 6.23 -10.46
CA TYR A 44 0.21 6.97 -9.20
C TYR A 44 -1.07 6.77 -8.40
N CYS A 45 -0.92 6.41 -7.12
CA CYS A 45 -2.03 6.19 -6.21
C CYS A 45 -1.74 6.83 -4.85
N LYS A 46 -2.55 7.80 -4.44
CA LYS A 46 -2.57 8.33 -3.07
C LYS A 46 -3.95 8.09 -2.47
N ILE A 47 -4.00 7.38 -1.35
CA ILE A 47 -5.26 7.09 -0.65
C ILE A 47 -5.12 7.40 0.84
N SER A 48 -6.11 8.13 1.34
CA SER A 48 -6.30 8.47 2.74
C SER A 48 -7.75 8.20 3.11
N LEU A 49 -7.99 7.08 3.81
CA LEU A 49 -9.31 6.71 4.33
C LEU A 49 -9.25 6.72 5.87
N ASN A 50 -10.32 7.06 6.56
CA ASN A 50 -10.28 7.08 8.04
C ASN A 50 -10.40 5.66 8.64
N LYS A 51 -9.48 5.22 9.51
CA LYS A 51 -9.33 3.85 10.14
C LYS A 51 -8.29 2.93 9.46
N PRO A 52 -7.75 1.91 10.15
CA PRO A 52 -6.67 1.06 9.67
C PRO A 52 -6.98 0.37 8.35
N PHE A 53 -5.91 0.08 7.62
CA PHE A 53 -5.93 -0.75 6.42
C PHE A 53 -6.08 -2.23 6.83
N ASN A 54 -6.86 -3.03 6.11
CA ASN A 54 -6.94 -4.48 6.33
C ASN A 54 -6.74 -5.21 4.98
N LEU A 55 -5.54 -5.77 4.79
CA LEU A 55 -5.06 -6.25 3.50
C LEU A 55 -5.46 -7.67 3.14
N ILE A 56 -5.89 -8.46 4.14
CA ILE A 56 -6.28 -9.87 3.97
C ILE A 56 -7.41 -10.01 2.93
N LEU A 57 -8.28 -9.01 2.82
CA LEU A 57 -9.40 -9.02 1.86
C LEU A 57 -9.03 -8.48 0.47
N LEU A 58 -7.87 -7.83 0.33
CA LEU A 58 -7.39 -7.35 -0.96
C LEU A 58 -6.86 -8.50 -1.82
N LEU A 59 -6.11 -9.42 -1.20
CA LEU A 59 -5.38 -10.51 -1.87
C LEU A 59 -6.27 -11.66 -2.38
N ILE A 60 -7.41 -11.91 -1.75
CA ILE A 60 -8.25 -13.07 -2.06
C ILE A 60 -8.93 -12.94 -3.44
N ALA A 61 -8.97 -11.76 -4.04
CA ALA A 61 -9.96 -11.42 -5.07
C ALA A 61 -9.40 -11.24 -6.50
N THR A 62 -8.10 -11.38 -6.75
CA THR A 62 -7.49 -10.98 -8.04
C THR A 62 -6.19 -11.71 -8.37
N THR A 63 -6.09 -12.23 -9.59
CA THR A 63 -4.88 -12.86 -10.15
C THR A 63 -3.96 -11.88 -10.89
N GLU A 64 -4.37 -10.62 -11.05
CA GLU A 64 -3.66 -9.61 -11.85
C GLU A 64 -2.82 -8.69 -10.96
N PHE A 65 -1.59 -8.41 -11.37
CA PHE A 65 -0.74 -7.43 -10.67
C PHE A 65 -1.16 -6.01 -11.02
N SER A 66 -1.09 -5.12 -10.02
CA SER A 66 -1.40 -3.71 -10.22
C SER A 66 -0.22 -2.96 -10.87
N PRO A 67 -0.46 -2.08 -11.85
CA PRO A 67 0.58 -1.32 -12.56
C PRO A 67 1.15 -0.14 -11.75
N ILE A 68 0.78 -0.01 -10.47
CA ILE A 68 1.11 1.14 -9.63
C ILE A 68 2.63 1.20 -9.39
N GLY A 69 3.24 2.31 -9.82
CA GLY A 69 4.65 2.61 -9.61
C GLY A 69 4.92 3.51 -8.40
N TYR A 70 3.94 4.34 -8.00
CA TYR A 70 4.02 5.18 -6.81
C TYR A 70 2.75 5.06 -5.96
N LEU A 71 2.91 4.58 -4.72
CA LEU A 71 1.84 4.36 -3.77
C LEU A 71 2.05 5.16 -2.48
N VAL A 72 1.01 5.90 -2.08
CA VAL A 72 0.94 6.63 -0.82
C VAL A 72 -0.31 6.18 -0.05
N ILE A 73 -0.12 5.53 1.10
CA ILE A 73 -1.21 5.12 2.00
C ILE A 73 -0.99 5.82 3.34
N THR A 74 -1.87 6.75 3.70
CA THR A 74 -1.78 7.48 4.98
C THR A 74 -2.42 6.71 6.14
N ASN A 75 -3.20 5.67 5.81
CA ASN A 75 -3.77 4.75 6.77
C ASN A 75 -2.68 3.99 7.54
N LEU A 76 -2.96 3.69 8.81
CA LEU A 76 -2.13 2.77 9.59
C LEU A 76 -2.15 1.38 8.96
N LEU A 77 -0.96 0.89 8.61
CA LEU A 77 -0.68 -0.43 8.06
C LEU A 77 0.16 -1.24 9.06
N ARG A 78 -0.17 -2.52 9.26
CA ARG A 78 0.68 -3.42 10.05
C ARG A 78 1.85 -3.91 9.20
N PHE A 79 2.93 -4.32 9.86
CA PHE A 79 4.14 -4.76 9.16
C PHE A 79 3.92 -6.05 8.35
N ASN A 80 3.12 -7.00 8.86
CA ASN A 80 2.78 -8.22 8.12
C ASN A 80 1.99 -7.94 6.84
N GLU A 81 1.10 -6.93 6.87
CA GLU A 81 0.33 -6.48 5.70
C GLU A 81 1.22 -5.84 4.62
N LEU A 82 2.44 -5.41 4.95
CA LEU A 82 3.35 -4.80 3.98
C LEU A 82 3.82 -5.80 2.92
N ASN A 83 4.14 -7.03 3.32
CA ASN A 83 4.57 -8.07 2.39
C ASN A 83 3.46 -8.40 1.39
N ASP A 84 2.26 -8.58 1.93
CA ASP A 84 1.06 -8.83 1.18
C ASP A 84 0.81 -7.72 0.16
N LEU A 85 0.93 -6.45 0.57
CA LEU A 85 0.78 -5.31 -0.33
C LEU A 85 1.77 -5.36 -1.48
N LEU A 86 3.05 -5.51 -1.16
CA LEU A 86 4.14 -5.49 -2.12
C LEU A 86 4.08 -6.64 -3.12
N SER A 87 3.54 -7.79 -2.71
CA SER A 87 3.32 -8.92 -3.62
C SER A 87 2.36 -8.57 -4.76
N TYR A 88 1.46 -7.61 -4.56
CA TYR A 88 0.42 -7.23 -5.51
C TYR A 88 0.78 -6.03 -6.40
N VAL A 89 1.75 -5.21 -5.98
CA VAL A 89 2.26 -4.05 -6.74
C VAL A 89 3.69 -4.31 -7.19
N ALA A 90 3.86 -5.29 -8.08
CA ALA A 90 5.19 -5.73 -8.53
C ALA A 90 6.02 -4.60 -9.19
N GLU A 91 5.38 -3.62 -9.84
CA GLU A 91 6.05 -2.48 -10.47
C GLU A 91 6.36 -1.32 -9.50
N LEU A 92 6.18 -1.51 -8.19
CA LEU A 92 6.27 -0.41 -7.24
C LEU A 92 7.71 0.10 -7.07
N HIS A 93 7.91 1.37 -7.43
CA HIS A 93 9.19 2.07 -7.28
C HIS A 93 9.24 2.97 -6.05
N ARG A 94 8.10 3.53 -5.65
CA ARG A 94 8.00 4.47 -4.55
C ARG A 94 6.87 4.09 -3.62
N LEU A 95 7.16 3.97 -2.33
CA LEU A 95 6.19 3.68 -1.29
C LEU A 95 6.22 4.75 -0.22
N SER A 96 5.05 5.21 0.22
CA SER A 96 4.91 6.11 1.37
C SER A 96 3.78 5.59 2.26
N ILE A 97 4.10 5.13 3.47
CA ILE A 97 3.12 4.48 4.36
C ILE A 97 3.24 4.94 5.80
N HIS A 98 2.14 4.78 6.54
CA HIS A 98 2.11 4.99 7.97
C HIS A 98 2.08 3.62 8.70
N LEU A 99 3.19 3.25 9.35
CA LEU A 99 3.29 1.94 10.01
C LEU A 99 2.73 1.98 11.43
N SER A 100 1.89 1.00 11.75
CA SER A 100 1.39 0.77 13.11
C SER A 100 2.40 -0.02 13.93
N ASN A 101 2.73 0.50 15.11
CA ASN A 101 3.63 -0.14 16.07
C ASN A 101 2.90 -1.07 17.07
N LYS A 102 1.61 -1.35 16.84
CA LYS A 102 0.83 -2.26 17.70
C LYS A 102 1.11 -3.71 17.31
N SER A 103 2.26 -4.22 17.74
CA SER A 103 2.59 -5.64 17.67
C SER A 103 2.18 -6.34 18.96
N SER A 104 1.07 -7.08 18.95
CA SER A 104 0.76 -8.05 20.01
C SER A 104 1.38 -9.42 19.74
N GLU A 105 1.99 -9.62 18.58
CA GLU A 105 2.55 -10.90 18.17
C GLU A 105 4.08 -10.83 18.26
N LYS A 106 4.65 -11.80 18.98
CA LYS A 106 6.10 -11.99 19.11
C LYS A 106 6.65 -12.23 17.70
N TYR A 107 7.46 -11.30 17.20
CA TYR A 107 8.15 -11.45 15.92
C TYR A 107 9.30 -12.45 16.07
N ASP A 108 9.00 -13.74 15.96
CA ASP A 108 10.03 -14.80 15.83
C ASP A 108 10.34 -15.13 14.36
N GLU A 109 9.64 -14.53 13.40
CA GLU A 109 9.87 -14.76 11.97
C GLU A 109 10.61 -13.58 11.32
N GLN A 110 11.81 -13.86 10.82
CA GLN A 110 12.56 -12.96 9.95
C GLN A 110 11.82 -12.83 8.61
N TYR A 111 11.01 -11.79 8.45
CA TYR A 111 10.41 -11.47 7.15
C TYR A 111 11.46 -10.91 6.20
N SER A 112 11.84 -11.69 5.19
CA SER A 112 12.66 -11.21 4.08
C SER A 112 11.76 -10.57 3.02
N ILE A 113 11.56 -9.26 3.13
CA ILE A 113 10.79 -8.53 2.13
C ILE A 113 11.68 -8.32 0.90
N HIS A 114 11.35 -8.95 -0.22
CA HIS A 114 12.06 -8.74 -1.48
C HIS A 114 11.51 -7.51 -2.20
N PHE A 115 12.34 -6.48 -2.31
CA PHE A 115 12.01 -5.21 -2.97
C PHE A 115 12.70 -5.12 -4.33
N ASN A 116 12.21 -5.89 -5.31
CA ASN A 116 12.90 -6.03 -6.60
C ASN A 116 13.00 -4.70 -7.38
N HIS A 117 12.00 -3.82 -7.24
CA HIS A 117 11.92 -2.57 -8.03
C HIS A 117 11.83 -1.30 -7.17
N LEU A 118 11.81 -1.46 -5.86
CA LEU A 118 11.55 -0.35 -4.95
C LEU A 118 12.81 0.48 -4.74
N THR A 119 12.71 1.77 -5.07
CA THR A 119 13.85 2.71 -5.01
C THR A 119 13.72 3.72 -3.88
N HIS A 120 12.48 3.99 -3.43
CA HIS A 120 12.21 4.95 -2.36
C HIS A 120 11.14 4.41 -1.41
N VAL A 121 11.42 4.46 -0.11
CA VAL A 121 10.46 4.18 0.97
C VAL A 121 10.39 5.38 1.90
N PHE A 122 9.18 5.81 2.21
CA PHE A 122 8.91 6.80 3.24
C PHE A 122 7.99 6.18 4.28
N PHE A 123 8.42 6.23 5.54
CA PHE A 123 7.61 5.79 6.66
C PHE A 123 7.24 7.00 7.51
N PHE A 124 5.95 7.13 7.81
CA PHE A 124 5.46 8.14 8.73
C PHE A 124 5.39 7.55 10.15
N ASN A 125 5.64 8.38 11.18
CA ASN A 125 5.55 8.06 12.61
C ASN A 125 6.29 6.79 13.07
N ILE A 126 7.52 6.61 12.60
CA ILE A 126 8.42 5.61 13.18
C ILE A 126 8.89 6.11 14.56
N LYS A 127 8.64 5.32 15.61
CA LYS A 127 9.24 5.53 16.95
C LYS A 127 10.46 4.61 17.23
N ARG A 128 10.81 3.72 16.29
CA ARG A 128 11.91 2.75 16.42
C ARG A 128 12.55 2.45 15.08
N THR A 129 13.86 2.31 15.07
CA THR A 129 14.65 1.91 13.90
C THR A 129 14.12 0.61 13.28
N VAL A 130 13.54 0.70 12.09
CA VAL A 130 13.25 -0.46 11.23
C VAL A 130 14.43 -0.62 10.30
N SER A 131 15.07 -1.79 10.28
CA SER A 131 16.12 -2.13 9.31
C SER A 131 15.50 -2.93 8.18
N VAL A 132 15.46 -2.35 6.99
CA VAL A 132 15.06 -3.06 5.77
C VAL A 132 16.31 -3.52 5.04
N LEU A 133 16.44 -4.83 4.81
CA LEU A 133 17.49 -5.44 4.00
C LEU A 133 16.95 -5.66 2.58
N ASN A 134 17.61 -5.10 1.57
CA ASN A 134 17.37 -5.40 0.16
C ASN A 134 18.61 -6.08 -0.43
N ASN A 135 18.42 -7.14 -1.20
CA ASN A 135 19.46 -8.14 -1.53
C ASN A 135 20.65 -7.63 -2.35
N ASP A 136 20.67 -6.37 -2.82
CA ASP A 136 21.83 -5.85 -3.55
C ASP A 136 22.20 -4.38 -3.30
N ARG A 137 21.47 -3.60 -2.49
CA ARG A 137 21.87 -2.23 -2.10
C ARG A 137 20.97 -1.64 -1.01
N LYS A 138 21.66 -1.16 0.04
CA LYS A 138 21.27 -0.17 1.06
C LYS A 138 20.25 -0.59 2.13
N PHE A 139 20.72 -0.51 3.37
CA PHE A 139 19.93 -0.42 4.59
C PHE A 139 19.04 0.82 4.53
N PHE A 140 17.72 0.65 4.64
CA PHE A 140 16.86 1.77 5.05
C PHE A 140 16.82 1.78 6.57
N THR A 141 17.66 2.61 7.17
CA THR A 141 17.63 2.90 8.61
C THR A 141 16.84 4.19 8.77
N CYS A 142 15.59 4.12 9.22
CA CYS A 142 14.84 5.32 9.55
C CYS A 142 15.07 5.67 11.02
N LEU A 143 15.87 6.71 11.27
CA LEU A 143 16.06 7.34 12.57
C LEU A 143 15.11 8.54 12.66
N VAL A 144 14.19 8.52 13.63
CA VAL A 144 13.54 9.71 14.20
C VAL A 144 13.53 9.55 15.70
#